data_AF-A0A9X2BS24-F1
#
_entry.id   AF-A0A9X2BS24-F1
#
_cell.length_a   1.000
_cell.length_b   1.000
_cell.length_c   1.000
_cell.angle_alpha   90.00
_cell.angle_beta   90.00
_cell.angle_gamma   90.00
#
_symmetry.space_group_name_H-M   'P 1'
#
loop_
_entity.id
_entity.type
_entity.pdbx_description
1 polymer ?
#
loop_
_entity_poly.entity_id
_entity_poly.type
_entity_poly.pdbx_seq_one_letter_code
_entity_poly.pdbx_strand_id
1 'polypeptide(L)'
;MDGNIGFFVSSGLSILISAFILILLYDRIILRRLINVVACTEKLGDGDLSVTLNFKGNDDISRLGSSLDKSSSNIRNLVMEIDTSFEKMNATSGLLLNSTRSSADSIQSIHATASFLAEDALCLIQDAQTANQSIAEINNTSEILMQKVESSLSASAAMKKRADHMEKEGIESLERSQMTYTNKHMNLLKAIEAGKVIDEINTIAYSVRDISAQTNLLALNASIEAARAGENGKGFEVVAEEVRKLANQSAAAIADVDRLVSQVRDAFGYLAESSQDILNYINRDVQADYELLIETGRQYQQDAQLVNEMSEEINAATAAMSGSVLQISSVIDKVAQRSAKTSDYTNLIKDRLGEINKVIQDASRFTEDQTVMSNQLNGSIRKFML
;
A
#
# COMPACT_ATOMS: atom_id res chain seq x y z
N MET A 1 49.97 -147.64 6.86
CA MET A 1 49.67 -146.45 7.68
C MET A 1 49.48 -145.23 6.78
N ASP A 2 48.79 -145.39 5.64
CA ASP A 2 48.92 -144.45 4.50
C ASP A 2 47.61 -143.73 4.13
N GLY A 3 46.48 -144.11 4.76
CA GLY A 3 45.18 -143.46 4.55
C GLY A 3 44.98 -142.15 5.31
N ASN A 4 45.76 -141.92 6.37
CA ASN A 4 45.66 -140.68 7.16
C ASN A 4 46.36 -139.50 6.47
N ILE A 5 47.46 -139.73 5.75
CA ILE A 5 48.27 -138.66 5.15
C ILE A 5 47.50 -137.93 4.03
N GLY A 6 46.76 -138.66 3.17
CA GLY A 6 45.95 -138.06 2.10
C GLY A 6 44.79 -137.19 2.61
N PHE A 7 44.17 -137.59 3.72
CA PHE A 7 43.10 -136.80 4.37
C PHE A 7 43.64 -135.53 5.03
N PHE A 8 44.82 -135.57 5.64
CA PHE A 8 45.48 -134.39 6.20
C PHE A 8 45.95 -133.40 5.12
N VAL A 9 46.40 -133.89 3.95
CA VAL A 9 46.82 -133.03 2.82
C VAL A 9 45.63 -132.37 2.12
N SER A 10 44.52 -133.08 1.89
CA SER A 10 43.31 -132.48 1.27
C SER A 10 42.59 -131.51 2.21
N SER A 11 42.58 -131.80 3.52
CA SER A 11 42.06 -130.89 4.56
C SER A 11 42.95 -129.64 4.70
N GLY A 12 44.27 -129.79 4.63
CA GLY A 12 45.20 -128.65 4.62
C GLY A 12 45.03 -127.74 3.41
N LEU A 13 44.85 -128.31 2.21
CA LEU A 13 44.68 -127.53 0.98
C LEU A 13 43.33 -126.79 0.92
N SER A 14 42.25 -127.42 1.39
CA SER A 14 40.94 -126.77 1.48
C SER A 14 40.92 -125.65 2.52
N ILE A 15 41.62 -125.81 3.66
CA ILE A 15 41.84 -124.73 4.63
C ILE A 15 42.60 -123.57 3.99
N LEU A 16 43.69 -123.83 3.26
CA LEU A 16 44.46 -122.77 2.58
C LEU A 16 43.66 -122.03 1.50
N ILE A 17 42.86 -122.75 0.70
CA ILE A 17 41.98 -122.13 -0.31
C ILE A 17 40.88 -121.32 0.37
N SER A 18 40.26 -121.82 1.44
CA SER A 18 39.25 -121.08 2.19
C SER A 18 39.82 -119.83 2.86
N ALA A 19 41.04 -119.90 3.42
CA ALA A 19 41.74 -118.77 3.99
C ALA A 19 42.11 -117.73 2.92
N PHE A 20 42.57 -118.17 1.74
CA PHE A 20 42.87 -117.29 0.62
C PHE A 20 41.62 -116.58 0.09
N ILE A 21 40.50 -117.30 -0.05
CA ILE A 21 39.20 -116.72 -0.43
C ILE A 21 38.71 -115.74 0.65
N LEU A 22 38.84 -116.06 1.94
CA LEU A 22 38.47 -115.17 3.03
C LEU A 22 39.34 -113.90 3.05
N ILE A 23 40.64 -114.00 2.76
CA ILE A 23 41.54 -112.84 2.63
C ILE A 23 41.14 -111.97 1.44
N LEU A 24 40.82 -112.57 0.28
CA LEU A 24 40.34 -111.84 -0.89
C LEU A 24 38.98 -111.17 -0.66
N LEU A 25 38.07 -111.85 0.04
CA LEU A 25 36.78 -111.29 0.44
C LEU A 25 36.96 -110.17 1.48
N TYR A 26 37.85 -110.33 2.45
CA TYR A 26 38.17 -109.30 3.44
C TYR A 26 38.78 -108.05 2.80
N ASP A 27 39.76 -108.21 1.90
CA ASP A 27 40.36 -107.11 1.14
C ASP A 27 39.29 -106.35 0.33
N ARG A 28 38.49 -107.10 -0.45
CA ARG A 28 37.55 -106.51 -1.41
C ARG A 28 36.28 -105.97 -0.77
N ILE A 29 35.76 -106.61 0.28
CA ILE A 29 34.47 -106.25 0.92
C ILE A 29 34.68 -105.28 2.08
N ILE A 30 35.81 -105.33 2.80
CA ILE A 30 36.03 -104.50 4.00
C ILE A 30 37.16 -103.49 3.76
N LEU A 31 38.37 -103.96 3.47
CA LEU A 31 39.57 -103.10 3.49
C LEU A 31 39.51 -101.99 2.43
N ARG A 32 39.15 -102.31 1.18
CA ARG A 32 39.01 -101.31 0.10
C ARG A 32 37.90 -100.30 0.38
N ARG A 33 36.78 -100.72 0.96
CA ARG A 33 35.68 -99.82 1.29
C ARG A 33 36.06 -98.88 2.44
N LEU A 34 36.82 -99.36 3.42
CA LEU A 34 37.35 -98.53 4.50
C LEU A 34 38.38 -97.51 3.99
N ILE A 35 39.29 -97.91 3.08
CA ILE A 35 40.24 -97.00 2.44
C ILE A 35 39.50 -95.87 1.69
N ASN A 36 38.41 -96.20 0.99
CA ASN A 36 37.58 -95.19 0.31
C ASN A 36 36.89 -94.24 1.31
N VAL A 37 36.44 -94.72 2.48
CA VAL A 37 35.91 -93.86 3.56
C VAL A 37 36.98 -92.90 4.07
N VAL A 38 38.18 -93.40 4.33
CA VAL A 38 39.31 -92.57 4.79
C VAL A 38 39.64 -91.50 3.76
N ALA A 39 39.81 -91.88 2.49
CA ALA A 39 40.11 -90.95 1.40
C ALA A 39 39.00 -89.90 1.19
N CYS A 40 37.72 -90.28 1.34
CA CYS A 40 36.60 -89.32 1.28
C CYS A 40 36.59 -88.39 2.50
N THR A 41 36.95 -88.89 3.68
CA THR A 41 37.00 -88.10 4.91
C THR A 41 38.16 -87.11 4.88
N GLU A 42 39.32 -87.48 4.32
CA GLU A 42 40.45 -86.58 4.07
C GLU A 42 40.05 -85.45 3.13
N LYS A 43 39.43 -85.79 1.99
CA LYS A 43 38.89 -84.79 1.05
C LYS A 43 37.85 -83.85 1.69
N LEU A 44 36.96 -84.41 2.53
CA LEU A 44 36.02 -83.61 3.31
C LEU A 44 36.72 -82.66 4.28
N GLY A 45 37.82 -83.12 4.91
CA GLY A 45 38.67 -82.31 5.79
C GLY A 45 39.42 -81.18 5.07
N ASP A 46 39.78 -81.40 3.80
CA ASP A 46 40.35 -80.38 2.91
C ASP A 46 39.30 -79.41 2.34
N GLY A 47 38.02 -79.62 2.66
CA GLY A 47 36.90 -78.77 2.23
C GLY A 47 36.24 -79.19 0.91
N ASP A 48 36.59 -80.33 0.33
CA ASP A 48 35.92 -80.89 -0.84
C ASP A 48 34.61 -81.60 -0.43
N LEU A 49 33.54 -80.82 -0.42
CA LEU A 49 32.18 -81.26 -0.12
C LEU A 49 31.51 -81.94 -1.32
N SER A 50 32.13 -81.98 -2.51
CA SER A 50 31.54 -82.54 -3.73
C SER A 50 31.50 -84.08 -3.74
N VAL A 51 32.37 -84.72 -2.94
CA VAL A 51 32.60 -86.17 -2.92
C VAL A 51 31.46 -86.92 -2.23
N THR A 52 31.11 -88.10 -2.77
CA THR A 52 30.12 -89.01 -2.19
C THR A 52 30.63 -90.46 -2.21
N LEU A 53 30.31 -91.24 -1.19
CA LEU A 53 30.76 -92.63 -1.05
C LEU A 53 29.83 -93.63 -1.75
N ASN A 54 28.52 -93.36 -1.79
CA ASN A 54 27.50 -94.15 -2.50
C ASN A 54 27.64 -95.68 -2.35
N PHE A 55 27.89 -96.14 -1.13
CA PHE A 55 28.02 -97.56 -0.84
C PHE A 55 26.66 -98.26 -0.87
N LYS A 56 26.58 -99.41 -1.56
CA LYS A 56 25.40 -100.28 -1.57
C LYS A 56 25.61 -101.45 -0.62
N GLY A 57 24.76 -101.58 0.40
CA GLY A 57 24.83 -102.66 1.38
C GLY A 57 24.05 -102.33 2.66
N ASN A 58 23.93 -103.30 3.56
CA ASN A 58 23.23 -103.16 4.85
C ASN A 58 24.17 -103.41 6.04
N ASP A 59 25.49 -103.31 5.82
CA ASP A 59 26.54 -103.45 6.84
C ASP A 59 26.92 -102.10 7.48
N ASP A 60 27.70 -102.14 8.56
CA ASP A 60 28.10 -100.94 9.31
C ASP A 60 28.95 -99.95 8.48
N ILE A 61 29.71 -100.43 7.50
CA ILE A 61 30.49 -99.59 6.58
C ILE A 61 29.55 -98.83 5.63
N SER A 62 28.47 -99.47 5.18
CA SER A 62 27.41 -98.83 4.39
C SER A 62 26.71 -97.75 5.20
N ARG A 63 26.35 -98.05 6.46
CA ARG A 63 25.74 -97.07 7.39
C ARG A 63 26.65 -95.88 7.67
N LEU A 64 27.96 -96.12 7.85
CA LEU A 64 28.97 -95.07 8.02
C LEU A 64 29.06 -94.19 6.76
N GLY A 65 29.14 -94.81 5.58
CA GLY A 65 29.17 -94.10 4.30
C GLY A 65 27.95 -93.22 4.09
N SER A 66 26.74 -93.74 4.31
CA SER A 66 25.49 -92.96 4.21
C SER A 66 25.41 -91.83 5.25
N SER A 67 25.94 -92.04 6.46
CA SER A 67 25.96 -90.99 7.50
C SER A 67 26.97 -89.89 7.17
N LEU A 68 28.09 -90.24 6.53
CA LEU A 68 29.09 -89.28 6.05
C LEU A 68 28.56 -88.50 4.85
N ASP A 69 27.90 -89.16 3.89
CA ASP A 69 27.22 -88.50 2.75
C ASP A 69 26.16 -87.52 3.25
N LYS A 70 25.36 -87.89 4.26
CA LYS A 70 24.38 -87.00 4.89
C LYS A 70 25.03 -85.80 5.60
N SER A 71 26.14 -86.03 6.31
CA SER A 71 26.89 -84.95 6.97
C SER A 71 27.50 -83.99 5.96
N SER A 72 28.13 -84.51 4.90
CA SER A 72 28.68 -83.73 3.79
C SER A 72 27.59 -82.91 3.11
N SER A 73 26.42 -83.51 2.82
CA SER A 73 25.26 -82.80 2.26
C SER A 73 24.76 -81.69 3.18
N ASN A 74 24.69 -81.91 4.50
CA ASN A 74 24.27 -80.87 5.44
C ASN A 74 25.27 -79.72 5.52
N ILE A 75 26.58 -80.01 5.55
CA ILE A 75 27.64 -78.99 5.52
C ILE A 75 27.60 -78.22 4.20
N ARG A 76 27.42 -78.90 3.07
CA ARG A 76 27.25 -78.28 1.75
C ARG A 76 26.07 -77.30 1.74
N ASN A 77 24.91 -77.73 2.25
CA ASN A 77 23.73 -76.86 2.34
C ASN A 77 23.98 -75.65 3.24
N LEU A 78 24.63 -75.83 4.41
CA LEU A 78 25.01 -74.74 5.29
C LEU A 78 25.96 -73.75 4.59
N VAL A 79 26.98 -74.24 3.89
CA VAL A 79 27.92 -73.38 3.16
C VAL A 79 27.20 -72.59 2.05
N MET A 80 26.29 -73.22 1.30
CA MET A 80 25.46 -72.54 0.29
C MET A 80 24.51 -71.49 0.89
N GLU A 81 23.89 -71.78 2.04
CA GLU A 81 23.04 -70.83 2.77
C GLU A 81 23.83 -69.62 3.27
N ILE A 82 25.05 -69.85 3.80
CA ILE A 82 25.91 -68.77 4.27
C ILE A 82 26.42 -67.94 3.08
N ASP A 83 26.81 -68.56 1.95
CA ASP A 83 27.22 -67.85 0.72
C ASP A 83 26.10 -66.93 0.21
N THR A 84 24.88 -67.48 0.10
CA THR A 84 23.68 -66.71 -0.27
C THR A 84 23.41 -65.57 0.72
N SER A 85 23.66 -65.79 2.01
CA SER A 85 23.48 -64.76 3.05
C SER A 85 24.51 -63.63 2.93
N PHE A 86 25.76 -63.92 2.54
CA PHE A 86 26.78 -62.89 2.30
C PHE A 86 26.52 -62.08 1.04
N GLU A 87 26.09 -62.72 -0.06
CA GLU A 87 25.67 -62.01 -1.27
C GLU A 87 24.52 -61.02 -0.95
N LYS A 88 23.51 -61.46 -0.19
CA LYS A 88 22.44 -60.58 0.29
C LYS A 88 22.95 -59.47 1.21
N MET A 89 23.89 -59.78 2.10
CA MET A 89 24.49 -58.79 3.01
C MET A 89 25.26 -57.72 2.23
N ASN A 90 26.10 -58.11 1.26
CA ASN A 90 26.83 -57.19 0.40
C ASN A 90 25.89 -56.30 -0.42
N ALA A 91 24.84 -56.87 -1.02
CA ALA A 91 23.85 -56.10 -1.76
C ALA A 91 23.13 -55.09 -0.85
N THR A 92 22.74 -55.51 0.35
CA THR A 92 22.06 -54.64 1.33
C THR A 92 22.98 -53.53 1.85
N SER A 93 24.26 -53.83 2.12
CA SER A 93 25.25 -52.83 2.50
C SER A 93 25.47 -51.78 1.40
N GLY A 94 25.51 -52.20 0.13
CA GLY A 94 25.60 -51.27 -1.00
C GLY A 94 24.40 -50.32 -1.09
N LEU A 95 23.19 -50.84 -0.88
CA LEU A 95 21.97 -50.02 -0.81
C LEU A 95 21.99 -49.06 0.39
N LEU A 96 22.44 -49.53 1.56
CA LEU A 96 22.54 -48.72 2.77
C LEU A 96 23.56 -47.59 2.63
N LEU A 97 24.71 -47.84 2.00
CA LEU A 97 25.71 -46.81 1.71
C LEU A 97 25.15 -45.72 0.80
N ASN A 98 24.44 -46.10 -0.27
CA ASN A 98 23.77 -45.15 -1.16
C ASN A 98 22.70 -44.33 -0.43
N SER A 99 21.90 -44.98 0.43
CA SER A 99 20.90 -44.30 1.26
C SER A 99 21.53 -43.31 2.25
N THR A 100 22.66 -43.68 2.85
CA THR A 100 23.41 -42.86 3.79
C THR A 100 23.99 -41.62 3.09
N ARG A 101 24.56 -41.80 1.89
CA ARG A 101 25.05 -40.69 1.05
C ARG A 101 23.93 -39.73 0.64
N SER A 102 22.80 -40.26 0.16
CA SER A 102 21.62 -39.45 -0.18
C SER A 102 21.06 -38.69 1.03
N SER A 103 21.10 -39.29 2.21
CA SER A 103 20.71 -38.63 3.46
C SER A 103 21.67 -37.50 3.83
N ALA A 104 22.98 -37.68 3.64
CA ALA A 104 23.98 -36.63 3.86
C ALA A 104 23.75 -35.42 2.93
N ASP A 105 23.49 -35.66 1.65
CA ASP A 105 23.17 -34.60 0.67
C ASP A 105 21.89 -33.84 1.06
N SER A 106 20.88 -34.57 1.55
CA SER A 106 19.62 -34.00 2.04
C SER A 106 19.84 -33.13 3.28
N ILE A 107 20.66 -33.57 4.24
CA ILE A 107 21.01 -32.81 5.43
C ILE A 107 21.69 -31.49 5.06
N GLN A 108 22.63 -31.51 4.11
CA GLN A 108 23.30 -30.30 3.64
C GLN A 108 22.30 -29.31 3.02
N SER A 109 21.34 -29.82 2.24
CA SER A 109 20.28 -29.00 1.64
C SER A 109 19.38 -28.36 2.70
N ILE A 110 18.93 -29.15 3.69
CA ILE A 110 18.11 -28.63 4.79
C ILE A 110 18.90 -27.60 5.62
N HIS A 111 20.19 -27.82 5.86
CA HIS A 111 21.04 -26.87 6.58
C HIS A 111 21.16 -25.53 5.84
N ALA A 112 21.29 -25.55 4.51
CA ALA A 112 21.31 -24.34 3.69
C ALA A 112 19.97 -23.58 3.78
N THR A 113 18.84 -24.28 3.65
CA THR A 113 17.50 -23.70 3.79
C THR A 113 17.27 -23.12 5.19
N ALA A 114 17.69 -23.83 6.24
CA ALA A 114 17.64 -23.32 7.61
C ALA A 114 18.52 -22.08 7.77
N SER A 115 19.70 -22.02 7.15
CA SER A 115 20.54 -20.83 7.24
C SER A 115 19.89 -19.61 6.61
N PHE A 116 19.31 -19.77 5.43
CA PHE A 116 18.55 -18.73 4.76
C PHE A 116 17.34 -18.27 5.58
N LEU A 117 16.57 -19.20 6.14
CA LEU A 117 15.38 -18.87 6.94
C LEU A 117 15.73 -18.09 8.22
N ALA A 118 16.88 -18.37 8.84
CA ALA A 118 17.34 -17.62 10.00
C ALA A 118 17.70 -16.17 9.66
N GLU A 119 18.33 -15.96 8.49
CA GLU A 119 18.67 -14.62 7.99
C GLU A 119 17.40 -13.82 7.64
N ASP A 120 16.46 -14.45 6.94
CA ASP A 120 15.18 -13.83 6.57
C ASP A 120 14.36 -13.45 7.82
N ALA A 121 14.37 -14.30 8.85
CA ALA A 121 13.75 -14.00 10.14
C ALA A 121 14.35 -12.76 10.81
N LEU A 122 15.67 -12.55 10.74
CA LEU A 122 16.32 -11.34 11.26
C LEU A 122 15.97 -10.10 10.44
N CYS A 123 15.93 -10.23 9.11
CA CYS A 123 15.49 -9.17 8.21
C CYS A 123 14.06 -8.70 8.55
N LEU A 124 13.12 -9.63 8.72
CA LEU A 124 11.75 -9.32 9.11
C LEU A 124 11.64 -8.61 10.47
N ILE A 125 12.53 -8.91 11.42
CA ILE A 125 12.56 -8.19 12.71
C ILE A 125 13.00 -6.73 12.49
N GLN A 126 13.99 -6.51 11.62
CA GLN A 126 14.45 -5.17 11.25
C GLN A 126 13.39 -4.39 10.47
N ASP A 127 12.69 -5.04 9.55
CA ASP A 127 11.57 -4.45 8.82
C ASP A 127 10.43 -4.06 9.76
N ALA A 128 10.14 -4.91 10.75
CA ALA A 128 9.15 -4.60 11.79
C ALA A 128 9.55 -3.37 12.64
N GLN A 129 10.85 -3.20 12.95
CA GLN A 129 11.34 -2.00 13.63
C GLN A 129 11.17 -0.74 12.78
N THR A 130 11.52 -0.82 11.49
CA THR A 130 11.37 0.28 10.54
C THR A 130 9.89 0.67 10.39
N ALA A 131 9.00 -0.32 10.27
CA ALA A 131 7.57 -0.09 10.20
C ALA A 131 7.00 0.57 11.48
N ASN A 132 7.53 0.23 12.66
CA ASN A 132 7.20 0.92 13.91
C ASN A 132 7.65 2.39 13.92
N GLN A 133 8.79 2.73 13.31
CA GLN A 133 9.21 4.13 13.16
C GLN A 133 8.25 4.90 12.25
N SER A 134 7.85 4.31 11.11
CA SER A 134 6.84 4.91 10.22
C SER A 134 5.50 5.11 10.92
N ILE A 135 5.09 4.19 11.80
CA ILE A 135 3.89 4.38 12.64
C ILE A 135 4.02 5.62 13.54
N ALA A 136 5.18 5.82 14.18
CA ALA A 136 5.40 6.99 15.02
C ALA A 136 5.31 8.30 14.21
N GLU A 137 5.86 8.31 12.99
CA GLU A 137 5.76 9.45 12.07
C GLU A 137 4.31 9.73 11.65
N ILE A 138 3.53 8.69 11.35
CA ILE A 138 2.10 8.82 11.02
C ILE A 138 1.33 9.40 12.21
N ASN A 139 1.61 8.95 13.44
CA ASN A 139 0.97 9.49 14.64
C ASN A 139 1.30 10.98 14.83
N ASN A 140 2.57 11.37 14.69
CA ASN A 140 2.97 12.77 14.77
C ASN A 140 2.30 13.62 13.69
N THR A 141 2.25 13.12 12.45
CA THR A 141 1.56 13.80 11.34
C THR A 141 0.06 13.95 11.59
N SER A 142 -0.57 12.94 12.20
CA SER A 142 -1.98 12.97 12.59
C SER A 142 -2.24 14.04 13.65
N GLU A 143 -1.34 14.19 14.63
CA GLU A 143 -1.44 15.24 15.65
C GLU A 143 -1.34 16.64 15.05
N ILE A 144 -0.37 16.85 14.15
CA ILE A 144 -0.24 18.12 13.40
C ILE A 144 -1.50 18.40 12.58
N LEU A 145 -2.07 17.38 11.93
CA LEU A 145 -3.29 17.52 11.14
C LEU A 145 -4.48 17.93 12.03
N MET A 146 -4.63 17.36 13.22
CA MET A 146 -5.67 17.76 14.17
C MET A 146 -5.53 19.23 14.60
N GLN A 147 -4.30 19.71 14.86
CA GLN A 147 -4.06 21.13 15.15
C GLN A 147 -4.43 22.03 13.97
N LYS A 148 -4.17 21.60 12.73
CA LYS A 148 -4.56 22.34 11.53
C LYS A 148 -6.08 22.37 11.33
N VAL A 149 -6.77 21.27 11.62
CA VAL A 149 -8.24 21.21 11.62
C VAL A 149 -8.81 22.19 12.64
N GLU A 150 -8.30 22.23 13.87
CA GLU A 150 -8.75 23.18 14.90
C GLU A 150 -8.56 24.64 14.44
N SER A 151 -7.39 24.96 13.88
CA SER A 151 -7.11 26.28 13.32
C SER A 151 -8.06 26.61 12.15
N SER A 152 -8.39 25.64 11.30
CA SER A 152 -9.30 25.79 10.16
C SER A 152 -10.74 26.05 10.62
N LEU A 153 -11.22 25.33 11.64
CA LEU A 153 -12.52 25.56 12.26
C LEU A 153 -12.61 26.96 12.87
N SER A 154 -11.58 27.39 13.60
CA SER A 154 -11.54 28.77 14.14
C SER A 154 -11.51 29.83 13.03
N ALA A 155 -10.80 29.58 11.93
CA ALA A 155 -10.74 30.50 10.80
C ALA A 155 -12.08 30.59 10.06
N SER A 156 -12.76 29.45 9.86
CA SER A 156 -14.11 29.38 9.29
C SER A 156 -15.11 30.14 10.18
N ALA A 157 -15.09 29.93 11.50
CA ALA A 157 -15.97 30.65 12.41
C ALA A 157 -15.75 32.18 12.35
N ALA A 158 -14.49 32.62 12.27
CA ALA A 158 -14.16 34.03 12.10
C ALA A 158 -14.60 34.58 10.72
N MET A 159 -14.47 33.78 9.66
CA MET A 159 -14.94 34.13 8.32
C MET A 159 -16.45 34.31 8.29
N LYS A 160 -17.21 33.38 8.87
CA LYS A 160 -18.66 33.46 9.02
C LYS A 160 -19.08 34.73 9.75
N LYS A 161 -18.43 35.06 10.88
CA LYS A 161 -18.74 36.29 11.63
C LYS A 161 -18.48 37.57 10.80
N ARG A 162 -17.41 37.61 10.00
CA ARG A 162 -17.13 38.74 9.11
C ARG A 162 -18.14 38.83 7.96
N ALA A 163 -18.55 37.69 7.42
CA ALA A 163 -19.60 37.58 6.41
C ALA A 163 -20.94 38.11 6.92
N ASP A 164 -21.39 37.66 8.10
CA ASP A 164 -22.63 38.14 8.74
C ASP A 164 -22.59 39.66 8.97
N HIS A 165 -21.43 40.19 9.38
CA HIS A 165 -21.24 41.63 9.58
C HIS A 165 -21.32 42.40 8.26
N MET A 166 -20.67 41.90 7.21
CA MET A 166 -20.68 42.49 5.88
C MET A 166 -22.08 42.53 5.28
N GLU A 167 -22.85 41.43 5.40
CA GLU A 167 -24.24 41.39 4.95
C GLU A 167 -25.08 42.43 5.68
N LYS A 168 -24.96 42.48 7.02
CA LYS A 168 -25.70 43.45 7.84
C LYS A 168 -25.35 44.90 7.48
N GLU A 169 -24.06 45.24 7.38
CA GLU A 169 -23.63 46.59 7.00
C GLU A 169 -24.06 46.97 5.58
N GLY A 170 -24.09 46.00 4.66
CA GLY A 170 -24.61 46.18 3.31
C GLY A 170 -26.10 46.52 3.32
N ILE A 171 -26.92 45.76 4.05
CA ILE A 171 -28.37 46.02 4.20
C ILE A 171 -28.60 47.42 4.80
N GLU A 172 -27.95 47.75 5.91
CA GLU A 172 -28.13 49.06 6.55
C GLU A 172 -27.67 50.22 5.63
N SER A 173 -26.61 50.02 4.84
CA SER A 173 -26.12 51.04 3.91
C SER A 173 -27.05 51.23 2.72
N LEU A 174 -27.64 50.14 2.22
CA LEU A 174 -28.67 50.19 1.18
C LEU A 174 -29.90 50.98 1.66
N GLU A 175 -30.40 50.68 2.85
CA GLU A 175 -31.53 51.41 3.46
C GLU A 175 -31.22 52.90 3.65
N ARG A 176 -30.03 53.24 4.17
CA ARG A 176 -29.58 54.63 4.32
C ARG A 176 -29.47 55.35 2.98
N SER A 177 -28.96 54.68 1.95
CA SER A 177 -28.83 55.23 0.60
C SER A 177 -30.19 55.53 -0.02
N GLN A 178 -31.14 54.59 0.09
CA GLN A 178 -32.52 54.77 -0.39
C GLN A 178 -33.21 55.94 0.32
N MET A 179 -33.12 56.02 1.65
CA MET A 179 -33.69 57.13 2.41
C MET A 179 -33.09 58.48 2.00
N THR A 180 -31.77 58.52 1.82
CA THR A 180 -31.05 59.72 1.38
C THR A 180 -31.50 60.13 -0.03
N TYR A 181 -31.57 59.18 -0.96
CA TYR A 181 -32.06 59.41 -2.32
C TYR A 181 -33.46 60.02 -2.30
N THR A 182 -34.43 59.40 -1.58
CA THR A 182 -35.81 59.90 -1.49
C THR A 182 -35.85 61.32 -0.91
N ASN A 183 -35.10 61.59 0.16
CA ASN A 183 -35.09 62.92 0.78
C ASN A 183 -34.49 63.98 -0.16
N LYS A 184 -33.35 63.69 -0.79
CA LYS A 184 -32.67 64.62 -1.70
C LYS A 184 -33.46 64.84 -2.99
N HIS A 185 -34.08 63.80 -3.53
CA HIS A 185 -34.96 63.91 -4.69
C HIS A 185 -36.17 64.82 -4.40
N MET A 186 -36.84 64.64 -3.25
CA MET A 186 -37.93 65.56 -2.85
C MET A 186 -37.47 67.00 -2.68
N ASN A 187 -36.28 67.23 -2.11
CA ASN A 187 -35.74 68.58 -1.95
C ASN A 187 -35.38 69.22 -3.30
N LEU A 188 -34.86 68.43 -4.24
CA LEU A 188 -34.59 68.89 -5.60
C LEU A 188 -35.89 69.33 -6.30
N LEU A 189 -36.95 68.52 -6.22
CA LEU A 189 -38.25 68.89 -6.79
C LEU A 189 -38.80 70.19 -6.19
N LYS A 190 -38.68 70.38 -4.86
CA LYS A 190 -39.06 71.63 -4.20
C LYS A 190 -38.22 72.82 -4.66
N ALA A 191 -36.92 72.63 -4.86
CA ALA A 191 -36.01 73.69 -5.33
C ALA A 191 -36.30 74.08 -6.77
N ILE A 192 -36.60 73.11 -7.65
CA ILE A 192 -37.04 73.36 -9.03
C ILE A 192 -38.34 74.15 -9.04
N GLU A 193 -39.31 73.76 -8.20
CA GLU A 193 -40.59 74.47 -8.10
C GLU A 193 -40.41 75.91 -7.60
N ALA A 194 -39.59 76.12 -6.56
CA ALA A 194 -39.27 77.45 -6.06
C ALA A 194 -38.51 78.30 -7.09
N GLY A 195 -37.71 77.67 -7.95
CA GLY A 195 -36.98 78.32 -9.04
C GLY A 195 -37.87 78.98 -10.10
N LYS A 196 -39.15 78.58 -10.22
CA LYS A 196 -40.11 79.20 -11.15
C LYS A 196 -40.36 80.68 -10.88
N VAL A 197 -40.02 81.19 -9.70
CA VAL A 197 -40.05 82.64 -9.40
C VAL A 197 -39.17 83.45 -10.38
N ILE A 198 -38.17 82.83 -11.00
CA ILE A 198 -37.33 83.46 -12.02
C ILE A 198 -38.17 83.84 -13.26
N ASP A 199 -39.17 83.01 -13.62
CA ASP A 199 -40.08 83.30 -14.74
C ASP A 199 -41.04 84.46 -14.40
N GLU A 200 -41.42 84.59 -13.12
CA GLU A 200 -42.20 85.75 -12.63
C GLU A 200 -41.39 87.04 -12.71
N ILE A 201 -40.11 87.02 -12.32
CA ILE A 201 -39.20 88.17 -12.44
C ILE A 201 -39.06 88.57 -13.91
N ASN A 202 -38.94 87.60 -14.81
CA ASN A 202 -38.88 87.86 -16.24
C ASN A 202 -40.16 88.54 -16.75
N THR A 203 -41.32 88.06 -16.32
CA THR A 203 -42.64 88.68 -16.65
C THR A 203 -42.73 90.12 -16.16
N ILE A 204 -42.26 90.41 -14.94
CA ILE A 204 -42.19 91.78 -14.41
C ILE A 204 -41.23 92.63 -15.25
N ALA A 205 -40.05 92.11 -15.61
CA ALA A 205 -39.09 92.81 -16.45
C ALA A 205 -39.69 93.15 -17.83
N TYR A 206 -40.45 92.25 -18.47
CA TYR A 206 -41.20 92.55 -19.69
C TYR A 206 -42.19 93.69 -19.49
N SER A 207 -43.00 93.64 -18.43
CA SER A 207 -43.97 94.69 -18.13
C SER A 207 -43.32 96.06 -17.91
N VAL A 208 -42.20 96.12 -17.17
CA VAL A 208 -41.47 97.38 -16.96
C VAL A 208 -40.85 97.88 -18.26
N ARG A 209 -40.34 96.98 -19.13
CA ARG A 209 -39.84 97.35 -20.46
C ARG A 209 -40.92 98.03 -21.30
N ASP A 210 -42.13 97.46 -21.30
CA ASP A 210 -43.28 98.00 -22.03
C ASP A 210 -43.72 99.37 -21.47
N ILE A 211 -43.74 99.52 -20.14
CA ILE A 211 -44.01 100.81 -19.48
C ILE A 211 -42.95 101.85 -19.86
N SER A 212 -41.68 101.49 -19.85
CA SER A 212 -40.58 102.39 -20.24
C SER A 212 -40.66 102.76 -21.72
N ALA A 213 -41.04 101.84 -22.60
CA ALA A 213 -41.28 102.14 -24.01
C ALA A 213 -42.46 103.09 -24.22
N GLN A 214 -43.58 102.87 -23.52
CA GLN A 214 -44.74 103.76 -23.54
C GLN A 214 -44.41 105.15 -22.98
N THR A 215 -43.65 105.21 -21.89
CA THR A 215 -43.21 106.46 -21.25
C THR A 215 -42.27 107.24 -22.17
N ASN A 216 -41.36 106.56 -22.87
CA ASN A 216 -40.50 107.16 -23.88
C ASN A 216 -41.30 107.74 -25.06
N LEU A 217 -42.35 107.03 -25.52
CA LEU A 217 -43.27 107.53 -26.57
C LEU A 217 -44.11 108.72 -26.09
N LEU A 218 -44.63 108.68 -24.86
CA LEU A 218 -45.36 109.80 -24.26
C LEU A 218 -44.47 111.03 -24.11
N ALA A 219 -43.25 110.85 -23.63
CA ALA A 219 -42.26 111.91 -23.48
C ALA A 219 -41.83 112.50 -24.83
N LEU A 220 -41.69 111.66 -25.86
CA LEU A 220 -41.44 112.11 -27.23
C LEU A 220 -42.60 112.97 -27.76
N ASN A 221 -43.84 112.52 -27.59
CA ASN A 221 -45.02 113.29 -27.99
C ASN A 221 -45.13 114.62 -27.24
N ALA A 222 -44.83 114.62 -25.92
CA ALA A 222 -44.81 115.83 -25.11
C ALA A 222 -43.69 116.80 -25.52
N SER A 223 -42.50 116.29 -25.87
CA SER A 223 -41.39 117.09 -26.39
C SER A 223 -41.73 117.72 -27.74
N ILE A 224 -42.38 116.97 -28.64
CA ILE A 224 -42.87 117.49 -29.93
C ILE A 224 -43.89 118.63 -29.72
N GLU A 225 -44.86 118.45 -28.83
CA GLU A 225 -45.90 119.46 -28.58
C GLU A 225 -45.35 120.69 -27.82
N ALA A 226 -44.37 120.49 -26.94
CA ALA A 226 -43.64 121.58 -26.28
C ALA A 226 -42.82 122.42 -27.26
N ALA A 227 -42.13 121.79 -28.22
CA ALA A 227 -41.44 122.48 -29.31
C ALA A 227 -42.42 123.26 -30.21
N ARG A 228 -43.64 122.73 -30.39
CA ARG A 228 -44.73 123.36 -31.17
C ARG A 228 -45.30 124.62 -30.50
N ALA A 229 -45.28 124.69 -29.16
CA ALA A 229 -45.71 125.85 -28.38
C ALA A 229 -44.68 127.01 -28.35
N GLY A 230 -43.52 126.85 -28.98
CA GLY A 230 -42.50 127.90 -29.12
C GLY A 230 -41.90 128.33 -27.78
N GLU A 231 -41.72 129.64 -27.55
CA GLU A 231 -41.09 130.16 -26.33
C GLU A 231 -41.85 129.80 -25.03
N ASN A 232 -43.17 129.65 -25.10
CA ASN A 232 -44.00 129.28 -23.95
C ASN A 232 -43.86 127.80 -23.55
N GLY A 233 -43.30 126.95 -24.42
CA GLY A 233 -43.13 125.50 -24.22
C GLY A 233 -41.75 125.07 -23.73
N LYS A 234 -40.74 125.96 -23.73
CA LYS A 234 -39.33 125.63 -23.39
C LYS A 234 -39.17 124.93 -22.04
N GLY A 235 -39.92 125.33 -21.02
CA GLY A 235 -39.87 124.68 -19.69
C GLY A 235 -40.43 123.24 -19.71
N PHE A 236 -41.48 123.00 -20.50
CA PHE A 236 -42.06 121.67 -20.69
C PHE A 236 -41.19 120.76 -21.57
N GLU A 237 -40.50 121.34 -22.57
CA GLU A 237 -39.58 120.61 -23.45
C GLU A 237 -38.41 119.99 -22.66
N VAL A 238 -37.82 120.76 -21.73
CA VAL A 238 -36.74 120.26 -20.85
C VAL A 238 -37.22 119.10 -19.98
N VAL A 239 -38.42 119.19 -19.41
CA VAL A 239 -38.99 118.11 -18.59
C VAL A 239 -39.30 116.88 -19.46
N ALA A 240 -39.87 117.06 -20.64
CA ALA A 240 -40.17 115.97 -21.56
C ALA A 240 -38.89 115.24 -22.01
N GLU A 241 -37.82 115.98 -22.31
CA GLU A 241 -36.52 115.38 -22.68
C GLU A 241 -35.86 114.63 -21.51
N GLU A 242 -35.97 115.15 -20.28
CA GLU A 242 -35.45 114.46 -19.09
C GLU A 242 -36.28 113.18 -18.79
N VAL A 243 -37.60 113.21 -18.94
CA VAL A 243 -38.46 112.00 -18.83
C VAL A 243 -38.12 110.99 -19.91
N ARG A 244 -37.88 111.43 -21.16
CA ARG A 244 -37.45 110.57 -22.27
C ARG A 244 -36.12 109.90 -21.97
N LYS A 245 -35.17 110.65 -21.41
CA LYS A 245 -33.86 110.13 -20.99
C LYS A 245 -33.98 109.11 -19.87
N LEU A 246 -34.80 109.38 -18.84
CA LEU A 246 -35.08 108.43 -17.76
C LEU A 246 -35.77 107.16 -18.26
N ALA A 247 -36.69 107.27 -19.21
CA ALA A 247 -37.36 106.12 -19.83
C ALA A 247 -36.37 105.24 -20.62
N ASN A 248 -35.46 105.85 -21.39
CA ASN A 248 -34.40 105.10 -22.10
C ASN A 248 -33.39 104.46 -21.14
N GLN A 249 -33.01 105.15 -20.05
CA GLN A 249 -32.17 104.58 -19.00
C GLN A 249 -32.84 103.39 -18.31
N SER A 250 -34.15 103.49 -18.04
CA SER A 250 -34.94 102.38 -17.48
C SER A 250 -35.00 101.20 -18.44
N ALA A 251 -35.24 101.44 -19.75
CA ALA A 251 -35.23 100.38 -20.76
C ALA A 251 -33.87 99.66 -20.84
N ALA A 252 -32.76 100.40 -20.79
CA ALA A 252 -31.41 99.83 -20.76
C ALA A 252 -31.16 99.00 -19.50
N ALA A 253 -31.54 99.51 -18.31
CA ALA A 253 -31.42 98.77 -17.06
C ALA A 253 -32.27 97.48 -17.05
N ILE A 254 -33.47 97.51 -17.65
CA ILE A 254 -34.32 96.32 -17.79
C ILE A 254 -33.74 95.31 -18.78
N ALA A 255 -33.05 95.75 -19.83
CA ALA A 255 -32.31 94.84 -20.71
C ALA A 255 -31.16 94.12 -19.97
N ASP A 256 -30.47 94.81 -19.06
CA ASP A 256 -29.48 94.18 -18.18
C ASP A 256 -30.12 93.19 -17.19
N VAL A 257 -31.28 93.52 -16.62
CA VAL A 257 -32.05 92.60 -15.77
C VAL A 257 -32.44 91.35 -16.55
N ASP A 258 -32.97 91.49 -17.75
CA ASP A 258 -33.34 90.37 -18.62
C ASP A 258 -32.16 89.44 -18.91
N ARG A 259 -30.99 90.02 -19.24
CA ARG A 259 -29.75 89.27 -19.43
C ARG A 259 -29.34 88.50 -18.16
N LEU A 260 -29.39 89.14 -16.99
CA LEU A 260 -29.05 88.51 -15.72
C LEU A 260 -30.05 87.40 -15.34
N VAL A 261 -31.35 87.62 -15.54
CA VAL A 261 -32.41 86.64 -15.32
C VAL A 261 -32.21 85.41 -16.20
N SER A 262 -31.87 85.60 -17.49
CA SER A 262 -31.54 84.49 -18.38
C SER A 262 -30.32 83.71 -17.88
N GLN A 263 -29.24 84.39 -17.47
CA GLN A 263 -28.04 83.73 -16.92
C GLN A 263 -28.35 82.92 -15.66
N VAL A 264 -29.18 83.47 -14.76
CA VAL A 264 -29.62 82.78 -13.53
C VAL A 264 -30.48 81.57 -13.87
N ARG A 265 -31.42 81.69 -14.82
CA ARG A 265 -32.25 80.56 -15.27
C ARG A 265 -31.41 79.43 -15.83
N ASP A 266 -30.47 79.74 -16.72
CA ASP A 266 -29.63 78.73 -17.35
C ASP A 266 -28.74 78.05 -16.30
N ALA A 267 -28.14 78.82 -15.37
CA ALA A 267 -27.38 78.27 -14.25
C ALA A 267 -28.22 77.36 -13.36
N PHE A 268 -29.49 77.73 -13.07
CA PHE A 268 -30.42 76.89 -12.33
C PHE A 268 -30.77 75.59 -13.07
N GLY A 269 -30.98 75.67 -14.38
CA GLY A 269 -31.22 74.51 -15.24
C GLY A 269 -30.08 73.50 -15.18
N TYR A 270 -28.84 73.97 -15.36
CA TYR A 270 -27.64 73.12 -15.23
C TYR A 270 -27.51 72.51 -13.82
N LEU A 271 -27.83 73.27 -12.77
CA LEU A 271 -27.81 72.77 -11.38
C LEU A 271 -28.85 71.67 -11.15
N ALA A 272 -30.05 71.82 -11.71
CA ALA A 272 -31.11 70.83 -11.62
C ALA A 272 -30.76 69.54 -12.36
N GLU A 273 -30.24 69.66 -13.59
CA GLU A 273 -29.78 68.52 -14.40
C GLU A 273 -28.64 67.77 -13.70
N SER A 274 -27.59 68.48 -13.28
CA SER A 274 -26.45 67.86 -12.58
C SER A 274 -26.86 67.21 -11.26
N SER A 275 -27.79 67.82 -10.51
CA SER A 275 -28.31 67.22 -9.28
C SER A 275 -29.12 65.94 -9.57
N GLN A 276 -29.88 65.93 -10.67
CA GLN A 276 -30.62 64.74 -11.09
C GLN A 276 -29.69 63.62 -11.53
N ASP A 277 -28.59 63.92 -12.21
CA ASP A 277 -27.57 62.94 -12.59
C ASP A 277 -26.90 62.30 -11.36
N ILE A 278 -26.55 63.09 -10.35
CA ILE A 278 -26.01 62.58 -9.09
C ILE A 278 -27.02 61.66 -8.40
N LEU A 279 -28.30 62.05 -8.37
CA LEU A 279 -29.36 61.20 -7.80
C LEU A 279 -29.50 59.90 -8.59
N ASN A 280 -29.46 59.95 -9.92
CA ASN A 280 -29.52 58.76 -10.76
C ASN A 280 -28.33 57.82 -10.50
N TYR A 281 -27.12 58.36 -10.36
CA TYR A 281 -25.93 57.59 -9.98
C TYR A 281 -26.09 56.90 -8.62
N ILE A 282 -26.58 57.63 -7.60
CA ILE A 282 -26.86 57.06 -6.27
C ILE A 282 -27.90 55.93 -6.36
N ASN A 283 -28.98 56.14 -7.13
CA ASN A 283 -30.05 55.16 -7.23
C ASN A 283 -29.67 53.90 -8.00
N ARG A 284 -28.84 54.03 -9.04
CA ARG A 284 -28.48 52.91 -9.90
C ARG A 284 -27.20 52.23 -9.44
N ASP A 285 -26.12 52.99 -9.37
CA ASP A 285 -24.77 52.41 -9.25
C ASP A 285 -24.45 52.14 -7.76
N VAL A 286 -24.70 53.11 -6.87
CA VAL A 286 -24.42 52.94 -5.43
C VAL A 286 -25.34 51.90 -4.77
N GLN A 287 -26.62 51.81 -5.17
CA GLN A 287 -27.50 50.75 -4.66
C GLN A 287 -27.05 49.36 -5.14
N ALA A 288 -26.69 49.22 -6.42
CA ALA A 288 -26.18 47.95 -6.95
C ALA A 288 -24.87 47.52 -6.25
N ASP A 289 -23.98 48.45 -5.92
CA ASP A 289 -22.76 48.16 -5.16
C ASP A 289 -23.06 47.60 -3.75
N TYR A 290 -24.10 48.12 -3.08
CA TYR A 290 -24.54 47.57 -1.79
C TYR A 290 -25.19 46.20 -1.92
N GLU A 291 -25.99 45.96 -2.96
CA GLU A 291 -26.54 44.62 -3.24
C GLU A 291 -25.43 43.61 -3.51
N LEU A 292 -24.38 43.99 -4.25
CA LEU A 292 -23.20 43.15 -4.46
C LEU A 292 -22.46 42.85 -3.16
N LEU A 293 -22.35 43.82 -2.24
CA LEU A 293 -21.73 43.63 -0.93
C LEU A 293 -22.50 42.62 -0.07
N ILE A 294 -23.84 42.70 -0.08
CA ILE A 294 -24.74 41.75 0.61
C ILE A 294 -24.52 40.34 0.04
N GLU A 295 -24.52 40.20 -1.28
CA GLU A 295 -24.33 38.90 -1.94
C GLU A 295 -22.93 38.32 -1.66
N THR A 296 -21.90 39.17 -1.66
CA THR A 296 -20.53 38.76 -1.30
C THR A 296 -20.46 38.27 0.15
N GLY A 297 -21.16 38.93 1.08
CA GLY A 297 -21.31 38.46 2.46
C GLY A 297 -21.92 37.06 2.51
N ARG A 298 -23.02 36.83 1.79
CA ARG A 298 -23.67 35.51 1.72
C ARG A 298 -22.78 34.42 1.14
N GLN A 299 -22.04 34.73 0.08
CA GLN A 299 -21.07 33.79 -0.51
C GLN A 299 -19.99 33.42 0.49
N TYR A 300 -19.41 34.38 1.19
CA TYR A 300 -18.41 34.08 2.24
C TYR A 300 -18.99 33.30 3.42
N GLN A 301 -20.28 33.44 3.73
CA GLN A 301 -20.94 32.60 4.72
C GLN A 301 -21.02 31.13 4.26
N GLN A 302 -21.35 30.90 2.98
CA GLN A 302 -21.37 29.56 2.38
C GLN A 302 -19.97 28.96 2.32
N ASP A 303 -18.96 29.73 1.91
CA ASP A 303 -17.56 29.30 1.87
C ASP A 303 -17.07 28.91 3.28
N ALA A 304 -17.40 29.71 4.30
CA ALA A 304 -17.07 29.38 5.67
C ALA A 304 -17.70 28.05 6.10
N GLN A 305 -18.96 27.80 5.74
CA GLN A 305 -19.63 26.52 6.03
C GLN A 305 -18.94 25.35 5.32
N LEU A 306 -18.57 25.50 4.05
CA LEU A 306 -17.86 24.46 3.30
C LEU A 306 -16.49 24.14 3.94
N VAL A 307 -15.76 25.15 4.39
CA VAL A 307 -14.49 24.95 5.13
C VAL A 307 -14.72 24.22 6.46
N ASN A 308 -15.83 24.51 7.15
CA ASN A 308 -16.19 23.81 8.39
C ASN A 308 -16.47 22.32 8.13
N GLU A 309 -17.32 22.01 7.15
CA GLU A 309 -17.68 20.64 6.75
C GLU A 309 -16.43 19.85 6.33
N MET A 310 -15.57 20.43 5.49
CA MET A 310 -14.30 19.80 5.10
C MET A 310 -13.38 19.54 6.30
N SER A 311 -13.36 20.45 7.28
CA SER A 311 -12.56 20.28 8.50
C SER A 311 -13.10 19.14 9.38
N GLU A 312 -14.41 18.98 9.47
CA GLU A 312 -15.05 17.86 10.18
C GLU A 312 -14.77 16.51 9.49
N GLU A 313 -14.83 16.46 8.16
CA GLU A 313 -14.48 15.26 7.39
C GLU A 313 -13.01 14.85 7.59
N ILE A 314 -12.08 15.82 7.56
CA ILE A 314 -10.66 15.57 7.84
C ILE A 314 -10.48 15.05 9.27
N ASN A 315 -11.21 15.59 10.24
CA ASN A 315 -11.15 15.11 11.63
C ASN A 315 -11.59 13.64 11.74
N ALA A 316 -12.72 13.29 11.11
CA ALA A 316 -13.24 11.92 11.08
C ALA A 316 -12.27 10.96 10.38
N ALA A 317 -11.69 11.37 9.24
CA ALA A 317 -10.68 10.61 8.53
C ALA A 317 -9.41 10.39 9.36
N THR A 318 -8.98 11.41 10.11
CA THR A 318 -7.81 11.33 11.01
C THR A 318 -8.06 10.36 12.17
N ALA A 319 -9.27 10.37 12.75
CA ALA A 319 -9.66 9.41 13.79
C ALA A 319 -9.67 7.96 13.26
N ALA A 320 -10.22 7.74 12.06
CA ALA A 320 -10.21 6.42 11.41
C ALA A 320 -8.78 5.94 11.07
N MET A 321 -7.91 6.86 10.64
CA MET A 321 -6.50 6.59 10.40
C MET A 321 -5.79 6.16 11.69
N SER A 322 -6.03 6.85 12.81
CA SER A 322 -5.48 6.47 14.12
C SER A 322 -5.87 5.04 14.52
N GLY A 323 -7.14 4.66 14.33
CA GLY A 323 -7.60 3.29 14.56
C GLY A 323 -6.87 2.26 13.68
N SER A 324 -6.66 2.59 12.40
CA SER A 324 -5.93 1.73 11.46
C SER A 324 -4.46 1.57 11.86
N VAL A 325 -3.81 2.64 12.31
CA VAL A 325 -2.42 2.64 12.79
C VAL A 325 -2.26 1.72 14.00
N LEU A 326 -3.20 1.74 14.95
CA LEU A 326 -3.19 0.83 16.10
C LEU A 326 -3.27 -0.65 15.66
N GLN A 327 -4.11 -0.94 14.67
CA GLN A 327 -4.21 -2.29 14.12
C GLN A 327 -2.93 -2.74 13.42
N ILE A 328 -2.33 -1.87 12.61
CA ILE A 328 -1.06 -2.13 11.91
C ILE A 328 0.07 -2.36 12.93
N SER A 329 0.14 -1.53 13.99
CA SER A 329 1.11 -1.69 15.07
C SER A 329 1.00 -3.07 15.74
N SER A 330 -0.22 -3.52 16.03
CA SER A 330 -0.45 -4.87 16.58
C SER A 330 -0.01 -5.99 15.62
N VAL A 331 -0.22 -5.82 14.31
CA VAL A 331 0.22 -6.80 13.30
C VAL A 331 1.75 -6.84 13.23
N ILE A 332 2.42 -5.69 13.23
CA ILE A 332 3.89 -5.59 13.20
C ILE A 332 4.51 -6.25 14.43
N ASP A 333 3.96 -6.01 15.63
CA ASP A 333 4.43 -6.69 16.85
C ASP A 333 4.30 -8.22 16.74
N LYS A 334 3.17 -8.70 16.21
CA LYS A 334 2.98 -10.14 15.94
C LYS A 334 3.96 -10.68 14.89
N VAL A 335 4.30 -9.90 13.86
CA VAL A 335 5.32 -10.28 12.87
C VAL A 335 6.68 -10.40 13.55
N ALA A 336 7.12 -9.40 14.30
CA ALA A 336 8.39 -9.43 15.03
C ALA A 336 8.49 -10.65 15.97
N GLN A 337 7.44 -10.91 16.76
CA GLN A 337 7.39 -12.07 17.66
C GLN A 337 7.43 -13.41 16.90
N ARG A 338 6.73 -13.52 15.77
CA ARG A 338 6.74 -14.73 14.95
C ARG A 338 8.10 -14.95 14.30
N SER A 339 8.73 -13.90 13.78
CA SER A 339 10.06 -13.96 13.19
C SER A 339 11.11 -14.34 14.23
N ALA A 340 11.04 -13.82 15.45
CA ALA A 340 11.91 -14.26 16.55
C ALA A 340 11.78 -15.77 16.81
N LYS A 341 10.54 -16.27 16.92
CA LYS A 341 10.28 -17.73 17.06
C LYS A 341 10.79 -18.54 15.87
N THR A 342 10.64 -18.02 14.64
CA THR A 342 11.18 -18.67 13.44
C THR A 342 12.70 -18.79 13.53
N SER A 343 13.40 -17.74 13.97
CA SER A 343 14.85 -17.78 14.20
C SER A 343 15.23 -18.86 15.23
N ASP A 344 14.52 -18.91 16.37
CA ASP A 344 14.74 -19.92 17.41
C ASP A 344 14.53 -21.35 16.90
N TYR A 345 13.41 -21.62 16.21
CA TYR A 345 13.13 -22.93 15.64
C TYR A 345 14.17 -23.32 14.58
N THR A 346 14.65 -22.35 13.82
CA THR A 346 15.64 -22.59 12.77
C THR A 346 17.00 -22.95 13.37
N ASN A 347 17.40 -22.31 14.46
CA ASN A 347 18.60 -22.69 15.22
C ASN A 347 18.46 -24.11 15.80
N LEU A 348 17.29 -24.44 16.37
CA LEU A 348 17.01 -25.80 16.84
C LEU A 348 17.10 -26.84 15.71
N ILE A 349 16.59 -26.53 14.52
CA ILE A 349 16.71 -27.41 13.34
C ILE A 349 18.19 -27.63 12.99
N LYS A 350 19.01 -26.57 12.97
CA LYS A 350 20.45 -26.70 12.70
C LYS A 350 21.15 -27.60 13.71
N ASP A 351 20.84 -27.47 14.99
CA ASP A 351 21.40 -28.33 16.04
C ASP A 351 21.03 -29.81 15.82
N ARG A 352 19.76 -30.08 15.51
CA ARG A 352 19.27 -31.44 15.20
C ARG A 352 19.89 -32.03 13.95
N LEU A 353 20.13 -31.22 12.92
CA LEU A 353 20.85 -31.67 11.72
C LEU A 353 22.30 -32.07 12.05
N GLY A 354 22.94 -31.37 12.99
CA GLY A 354 24.26 -31.77 13.50
C GLY A 354 24.24 -33.17 14.13
N GLU A 355 23.23 -33.48 14.94
CA GLU A 355 23.03 -34.81 15.53
C GLU A 355 22.77 -35.88 14.47
N ILE A 356 21.88 -35.61 13.51
CA ILE A 356 21.56 -36.57 12.43
C ILE A 356 22.78 -36.81 11.55
N ASN A 357 23.57 -35.78 11.23
CA ASN A 357 24.78 -35.93 10.44
C ASN A 357 25.77 -36.90 11.10
N LYS A 358 25.89 -36.86 12.44
CA LYS A 358 26.71 -37.82 13.19
C LYS A 358 26.18 -39.25 13.05
N VAL A 359 24.86 -39.45 13.16
CA VAL A 359 24.24 -40.77 12.98
C VAL A 359 24.49 -41.33 11.56
N ILE A 360 24.41 -40.48 10.54
CA ILE A 360 24.71 -40.84 9.15
C ILE A 360 26.18 -41.24 8.98
N GLN A 361 27.11 -40.51 9.59
CA GLN A 361 28.54 -40.88 9.56
C GLN A 361 28.79 -42.23 10.25
N ASP A 362 28.17 -42.46 11.41
CA ASP A 362 28.28 -43.73 12.14
C ASP A 362 27.70 -44.90 11.32
N ALA A 363 26.55 -44.69 10.66
CA ALA A 363 25.93 -45.69 9.78
C ALA A 363 26.79 -46.00 8.55
N SER A 364 27.41 -44.99 7.93
CA SER A 364 28.33 -45.18 6.81
C SER A 364 29.51 -46.07 7.22
N ARG A 365 30.15 -45.73 8.35
CA ARG A 365 31.28 -46.48 8.88
C ARG A 365 30.91 -47.92 9.23
N PHE A 366 29.76 -48.11 9.89
CA PHE A 366 29.25 -49.45 10.22
C PHE A 366 29.02 -50.30 8.96
N THR A 367 28.48 -49.69 7.90
CA THR A 367 28.21 -50.36 6.62
C THR A 367 29.50 -50.75 5.88
N GLU A 368 30.52 -49.88 5.93
CA GLU A 368 31.86 -50.17 5.41
C GLU A 368 32.48 -51.36 6.15
N ASP A 369 32.46 -51.35 7.50
CA ASP A 369 32.97 -52.44 8.32
C ASP A 369 32.23 -53.76 8.03
N GLN A 370 30.90 -53.72 7.85
CA GLN A 370 30.09 -54.88 7.48
C GLN A 370 30.47 -55.43 6.11
N THR A 371 30.75 -54.56 5.13
CA THR A 371 31.18 -54.95 3.79
C THR A 371 32.55 -55.64 3.83
N VAL A 372 33.49 -55.10 4.63
CA VAL A 372 34.80 -55.73 4.84
C VAL A 372 34.66 -57.11 5.47
N MET A 373 33.85 -57.24 6.52
CA MET A 373 33.59 -58.52 7.19
C MET A 373 32.95 -59.55 6.25
N SER A 374 31.94 -59.13 5.47
CA SER A 374 31.29 -59.97 4.46
C SER A 374 32.28 -60.53 3.45
N ASN A 375 33.17 -59.68 2.93
CA ASN A 375 34.18 -60.07 1.95
C ASN A 375 35.22 -61.04 2.54
N GLN A 376 35.64 -60.85 3.80
CA GLN A 376 36.54 -61.78 4.50
C GLN A 376 35.91 -63.16 4.70
N LEU A 377 34.63 -63.21 5.06
CA LEU A 377 33.91 -64.45 5.28
C LEU A 377 33.56 -65.17 3.97
N ASN A 378 33.17 -64.45 2.92
CA ASN A 378 33.02 -65.00 1.56
C ASN A 378 34.34 -65.62 1.08
N GLY A 379 35.47 -64.94 1.29
CA GLY A 379 36.80 -65.51 1.02
C GLY A 379 37.12 -66.79 1.80
N SER A 380 36.55 -66.96 3.00
CA SER A 380 36.68 -68.18 3.81
C SER A 380 35.79 -69.31 3.29
N ILE A 381 34.59 -69.01 2.80
CA ILE A 381 33.67 -69.97 2.20
C ILE A 381 34.19 -70.52 0.88
N ARG A 382 34.82 -69.69 0.05
CA ARG A 382 35.41 -70.11 -1.23
C ARG A 382 36.51 -71.16 -1.11
N LYS A 383 36.97 -71.48 0.11
CA LYS A 383 37.89 -72.60 0.37
C LYS A 383 37.20 -73.95 0.27
N PHE A 384 35.88 -74.02 0.45
CA PHE A 384 35.09 -75.23 0.28
C PHE A 384 34.75 -75.46 -1.20
N MET A 385 34.97 -76.66 -1.71
CA MET A 385 34.50 -77.08 -3.04
C MET A 385 33.14 -77.75 -2.89
N LEU A 386 32.10 -77.18 -3.50
CA LEU A 386 30.70 -77.61 -3.34
C LEU A 386 30.28 -78.69 -4.34
#